data_AF-A0A0A7GEB8-F1
#
_entry.id   AF-A0A0A7GEB8-F1
#
_cell.length_a   1.000
_cell.length_b   1.000
_cell.length_c   1.000
_cell.angle_alpha   90.00
_cell.angle_beta   90.00
_cell.angle_gamma   90.00
#
_symmetry.space_group_name_H-M   'P 1'
#
loop_
_entity.id
_entity.type
_entity.pdbx_description
1 polymer ?
#
loop_
_entity_poly.entity_id
_entity_poly.type
_entity_poly.pdbx_seq_one_letter_code
_entity_poly.pdbx_strand_id
1 'polypeptide(L)'
;MTFRELKEVLDRPQRQSKKLNKIIIRPVDVENVIKGIYNTPKSPYDPPWKYAYFRIKHIANTLFLAYTGQRPQSTTDRLTFEDFEKALKRNPPMLWIPEEKDKESFPHWVPLHPVVVEWIKPVIEFRHLINAKDSVPVFPYNSLRIVLIDLDIKAHHTGMRIQPSHFRKFFEQMCNNVLMVHPGLRDYIMAHNTGSLDVQSYDGKLPSEIYRQYMEKWGKVNLVPPGVKLEKLVSMLPHTGD
;
A
#
# COMPACT_ATOMS: atom_id res chain seq x y z
N MET A 1 -8.58 -41.57 34.08
CA MET A 1 -7.87 -40.36 33.59
C MET A 1 -6.78 -40.00 34.58
N THR A 2 -5.56 -39.87 34.11
CA THR A 2 -4.42 -39.41 34.92
C THR A 2 -4.47 -37.89 35.08
N PHE A 3 -3.85 -37.35 36.13
CA PHE A 3 -3.78 -35.91 36.42
C PHE A 3 -3.20 -35.08 35.24
N ARG A 4 -2.39 -35.72 34.38
CA ARG A 4 -1.87 -35.14 33.14
C ARG A 4 -2.94 -34.94 32.06
N GLU A 5 -3.85 -35.89 31.91
CA GLU A 5 -4.95 -35.82 30.93
C GLU A 5 -5.99 -34.77 31.33
N LEU A 6 -6.23 -34.59 32.63
CA LEU A 6 -7.08 -33.51 33.16
C LEU A 6 -6.47 -32.12 32.93
N LYS A 7 -5.14 -32.01 32.95
CA LYS A 7 -4.43 -30.74 32.80
C LYS A 7 -4.58 -30.14 31.39
N GLU A 8 -4.61 -30.95 30.33
CA GLU A 8 -4.83 -30.46 28.96
C GLU A 8 -6.22 -29.85 28.75
N VAL A 9 -7.23 -30.29 29.49
CA VAL A 9 -8.61 -29.79 29.38
C VAL A 9 -8.89 -28.63 30.33
N LEU A 10 -8.12 -28.51 31.41
CA LEU A 10 -8.30 -27.50 32.47
C LEU A 10 -7.38 -26.28 32.33
N ASP A 11 -6.23 -26.42 31.65
CA ASP A 11 -5.36 -25.28 31.37
C ASP A 11 -5.90 -24.50 30.17
N ARG A 12 -6.27 -23.22 30.39
CA ARG A 12 -6.63 -22.33 29.29
C ARG A 12 -5.44 -22.23 28.33
N PRO A 13 -5.63 -22.43 27.02
CA PRO A 13 -4.55 -22.28 26.06
C PRO A 13 -3.94 -20.88 26.17
N GLN A 14 -2.69 -20.81 26.62
CA GLN A 14 -1.96 -19.55 26.73
C GLN A 14 -1.47 -19.16 25.34
N ARG A 15 -2.18 -18.25 24.69
CA ARG A 15 -1.66 -17.60 23.48
C ARG A 15 -0.52 -16.68 23.92
N GLN A 16 0.71 -16.94 23.46
CA GLN A 16 1.81 -15.99 23.68
C GLN A 16 1.35 -14.59 23.27
N SER A 17 1.42 -13.63 24.19
CA SER A 17 1.01 -12.25 23.87
C SER A 17 1.87 -11.79 22.70
N LYS A 18 1.25 -11.47 21.55
CA LYS A 18 1.99 -10.86 20.45
C LYS A 18 2.71 -9.62 20.99
N LYS A 19 4.04 -9.55 20.82
CA LYS A 19 4.80 -8.34 21.17
C LYS A 19 4.10 -7.14 20.52
N LEU A 20 3.65 -6.20 21.34
CA LEU A 20 3.07 -4.94 20.86
C LEU A 20 4.07 -4.28 19.92
N ASN A 21 3.70 -4.11 18.66
CA ASN A 21 4.51 -3.36 17.72
C ASN A 21 4.42 -1.88 18.12
N LYS A 22 5.50 -1.35 18.69
CA LYS A 22 5.54 -0.02 19.32
C LYS A 22 5.56 1.13 18.32
N ILE A 23 5.70 0.84 17.02
CA ILE A 23 5.85 1.90 16.03
C ILE A 23 4.53 2.65 15.80
N ILE A 24 4.62 3.97 15.80
CA ILE A 24 3.54 4.89 15.45
C ILE A 24 3.99 5.62 14.20
N ILE A 25 3.19 5.53 13.13
CA ILE A 25 3.44 6.21 11.86
C ILE A 25 2.36 7.27 11.68
N ARG A 26 2.78 8.49 11.37
CA ARG A 26 1.92 9.66 11.15
C ARG A 26 2.03 10.12 9.69
N PRO A 27 1.13 11.00 9.21
CA PRO A 27 1.21 11.54 7.85
C PRO A 27 2.58 12.14 7.53
N VAL A 28 3.18 12.89 8.47
CA VAL A 28 4.53 13.46 8.32
C VAL A 28 5.61 12.42 8.03
N ASP A 29 5.47 11.18 8.54
CA ASP A 29 6.44 10.11 8.29
C ASP A 29 6.34 9.61 6.85
N VAL A 30 5.11 9.44 6.34
CA VAL A 30 4.85 9.09 4.93
C VAL A 30 5.34 10.22 4.02
N GLU A 31 5.06 11.48 4.38
CA GLU A 31 5.53 12.65 3.66
C GLU A 31 7.05 12.74 3.60
N ASN A 32 7.74 12.45 4.71
CA ASN A 32 9.21 12.44 4.76
C ASN A 32 9.78 11.35 3.85
N VAL A 33 9.16 10.16 3.80
CA VAL A 33 9.54 9.12 2.83
C VAL A 33 9.37 9.61 1.40
N ILE A 34 8.23 10.22 1.07
CA ILE A 34 7.97 10.73 -0.27
C ILE A 34 8.99 11.82 -0.65
N LYS A 35 9.31 12.75 0.28
CA LYS A 35 10.36 13.76 0.07
C LYS A 35 11.74 13.12 -0.14
N GLY A 36 12.09 12.12 0.66
CA GLY A 36 13.36 11.39 0.53
C GLY A 36 13.51 10.72 -0.83
N ILE A 37 12.46 10.02 -1.29
CA ILE A 37 12.42 9.42 -2.63
C ILE A 37 12.53 10.52 -3.69
N TYR A 38 11.73 11.58 -3.58
CA TYR A 38 11.72 12.68 -4.56
C TYR A 38 13.09 13.38 -4.69
N ASN A 39 13.86 13.44 -3.60
CA ASN A 39 15.16 14.10 -3.54
C ASN A 39 16.35 13.13 -3.68
N THR A 40 16.13 11.84 -3.97
CA THR A 40 17.21 10.86 -4.14
C THR A 40 18.19 11.35 -5.21
N PRO A 41 19.52 11.34 -4.95
CA PRO A 41 20.50 11.96 -5.84
C PRO A 41 20.45 11.37 -7.25
N LYS A 42 20.69 12.23 -8.24
CA LYS A 42 20.85 11.80 -9.63
C LYS A 42 22.29 11.38 -9.83
N SER A 43 22.50 10.21 -10.41
CA SER A 43 23.81 9.92 -11.01
C SER A 43 23.99 10.84 -12.22
N PRO A 44 25.21 11.30 -12.54
CA PRO A 44 25.45 12.05 -13.77
C PRO A 44 25.47 11.13 -15.01
N TYR A 45 25.49 9.81 -14.81
CA TYR A 45 25.71 8.82 -15.88
C TYR A 45 24.44 8.17 -16.42
N ASP A 46 23.30 8.25 -15.74
CA ASP A 46 22.03 7.74 -16.30
C ASP A 46 21.21 8.89 -16.92
N PRO A 47 20.35 8.58 -17.90
CA PRO A 47 19.47 9.58 -18.47
C PRO A 47 18.42 10.10 -17.46
N PRO A 48 17.97 11.37 -17.59
CA PRO A 48 17.02 12.00 -16.67
C PRO A 48 15.74 11.18 -16.40
N TRP A 49 15.22 10.51 -17.42
CA TRP A 49 13.99 9.72 -17.33
C TRP A 49 14.10 8.56 -16.33
N LYS A 50 15.30 7.97 -16.17
CA LYS A 50 15.50 6.80 -15.30
C LYS A 50 15.23 7.17 -13.84
N TYR A 51 15.71 8.34 -13.42
CA TYR A 51 15.45 8.86 -12.07
C TYR A 51 14.01 9.30 -11.91
N ALA A 52 13.44 9.94 -12.93
CA ALA A 52 12.04 10.37 -12.88
C ALA A 52 11.10 9.18 -12.71
N TYR A 53 11.26 8.15 -13.54
CA TYR A 53 10.48 6.93 -13.47
C TYR A 53 10.69 6.18 -12.15
N PHE A 54 11.94 6.07 -11.68
CA PHE A 54 12.25 5.51 -10.35
C PHE A 54 11.49 6.22 -9.22
N ARG A 55 11.53 7.56 -9.21
CA ARG A 55 10.86 8.38 -8.19
C ARG A 55 9.35 8.22 -8.26
N ILE A 56 8.77 8.34 -9.46
CA ILE A 56 7.33 8.14 -9.68
C ILE A 56 6.91 6.75 -9.17
N LYS A 57 7.63 5.70 -9.58
CA LYS A 57 7.31 4.31 -9.21
C LYS A 57 7.37 4.07 -7.71
N HIS A 58 8.38 4.60 -7.01
CA HIS A 58 8.50 4.37 -5.57
C HIS A 58 7.57 5.26 -4.75
N ILE A 59 7.31 6.50 -5.18
CA ILE A 59 6.27 7.34 -4.56
C ILE A 59 4.90 6.70 -4.75
N ALA A 60 4.58 6.21 -5.95
CA ALA A 60 3.34 5.49 -6.23
C ALA A 60 3.18 4.25 -5.33
N ASN A 61 4.25 3.47 -5.13
CA ASN A 61 4.23 2.32 -4.22
C ASN A 61 3.97 2.73 -2.75
N THR A 62 4.68 3.76 -2.26
CA THR A 62 4.48 4.30 -0.92
C THR A 62 3.05 4.79 -0.71
N LEU A 63 2.50 5.54 -1.67
CA LEU A 63 1.13 6.02 -1.64
C LEU A 63 0.15 4.84 -1.66
N PHE A 64 0.30 3.90 -2.59
CA PHE A 64 -0.55 2.71 -2.68
C PHE A 64 -0.62 1.97 -1.34
N LEU A 65 0.53 1.66 -0.73
CA LEU A 65 0.57 0.97 0.57
C LEU A 65 -0.04 1.81 1.70
N ALA A 66 0.17 3.13 1.70
CA ALA A 66 -0.34 4.02 2.75
C ALA A 66 -1.86 4.25 2.66
N TYR A 67 -2.43 4.27 1.46
CA TYR A 67 -3.86 4.49 1.23
C TYR A 67 -4.71 3.22 1.24
N THR A 68 -4.11 2.03 1.13
CA THR A 68 -4.83 0.75 1.06
C THR A 68 -4.48 -0.19 2.20
N GLY A 69 -3.30 -0.05 2.78
CA GLY A 69 -2.81 -0.95 3.81
C GLY A 69 -2.48 -2.35 3.31
N GLN A 70 -2.34 -2.58 2.00
CA GLN A 70 -2.01 -3.91 1.48
C GLN A 70 -0.66 -4.41 1.99
N ARG A 71 -0.54 -5.73 2.10
CA ARG A 71 0.67 -6.37 2.62
C ARG A 71 1.77 -6.28 1.55
N PRO A 72 2.93 -5.66 1.85
CA PRO A 72 3.97 -5.45 0.85
C PRO A 72 4.52 -6.77 0.27
N GLN A 73 4.87 -7.73 1.13
CA GLN A 73 5.60 -8.94 0.72
C GLN A 73 4.68 -10.03 0.16
N SER A 74 3.44 -10.12 0.65
CA SER A 74 2.61 -11.30 0.39
C SER A 74 1.46 -11.04 -0.58
N THR A 75 1.10 -9.77 -0.79
CA THR A 75 -0.01 -9.36 -1.65
C THR A 75 0.49 -8.40 -2.72
N THR A 76 1.10 -7.27 -2.32
CA THR A 76 1.56 -6.23 -3.25
C THR A 76 2.64 -6.73 -4.21
N ASP A 77 3.56 -7.57 -3.72
CA ASP A 77 4.62 -8.23 -4.51
C ASP A 77 4.07 -9.14 -5.64
N ARG A 78 2.77 -9.49 -5.60
CA ARG A 78 2.11 -10.33 -6.61
C ARG A 78 1.22 -9.54 -7.57
N LEU A 79 1.00 -8.24 -7.33
CA LEU A 79 0.16 -7.39 -8.16
C LEU A 79 0.92 -6.92 -9.39
N THR A 80 0.36 -7.19 -10.57
CA THR A 80 1.01 -7.02 -11.87
C THR A 80 0.57 -5.74 -12.58
N PHE A 81 1.29 -5.36 -13.63
CA PHE A 81 0.92 -4.20 -14.45
C PHE A 81 -0.51 -4.31 -14.98
N GLU A 82 -0.90 -5.52 -15.40
CA GLU A 82 -2.26 -5.82 -15.85
C GLU A 82 -3.32 -5.57 -14.77
N ASP A 83 -3.07 -5.94 -13.51
CA ASP A 83 -4.04 -5.75 -12.42
C ASP A 83 -4.36 -4.26 -12.22
N PHE A 84 -3.31 -3.43 -12.19
CA PHE A 84 -3.45 -1.99 -12.05
C PHE A 84 -4.05 -1.36 -13.30
N GLU A 85 -3.65 -1.77 -14.49
CA GLU A 85 -4.24 -1.28 -15.74
C GLU A 85 -5.75 -1.54 -15.80
N LYS A 86 -6.19 -2.76 -15.43
CA LYS A 86 -7.61 -3.09 -15.31
C LYS A 86 -8.29 -2.24 -14.23
N ALA A 87 -7.64 -2.01 -13.10
CA ALA A 87 -8.19 -1.19 -12.02
C ALA A 87 -8.42 0.27 -12.44
N LEU A 88 -7.48 0.85 -13.17
CA LEU A 88 -7.55 2.23 -13.66
C LEU A 88 -8.60 2.43 -14.76
N LYS A 89 -8.96 1.37 -15.50
CA LYS A 89 -10.03 1.41 -16.52
C LYS A 89 -11.45 1.33 -15.91
N ARG A 90 -11.60 0.96 -14.63
CA ARG A 90 -12.90 0.87 -13.96
C ARG A 90 -13.37 2.23 -13.46
N ASN A 91 -14.68 2.38 -13.32
CA ASN A 91 -15.32 3.56 -12.72
C ASN A 91 -16.32 3.13 -11.63
N PRO A 92 -16.03 3.34 -10.34
CA PRO A 92 -14.83 3.99 -9.79
C PRO A 92 -13.56 3.13 -9.92
N PRO A 93 -12.35 3.71 -9.74
CA PRO A 93 -11.09 2.99 -9.84
C PRO A 93 -10.93 2.01 -8.67
N MET A 94 -11.15 0.73 -8.97
CA MET A 94 -11.15 -0.37 -8.00
C MET A 94 -10.17 -1.45 -8.43
N LEU A 95 -9.26 -1.83 -7.54
CA LEU A 95 -8.38 -2.97 -7.72
C LEU A 95 -9.07 -4.23 -7.20
N TRP A 96 -9.17 -5.25 -8.06
CA TRP A 96 -9.57 -6.59 -7.65
C TRP A 96 -8.33 -7.36 -7.21
N ILE A 97 -8.35 -7.95 -6.03
CA ILE A 97 -7.31 -8.86 -5.56
C ILE A 97 -7.92 -10.25 -5.51
N PRO A 98 -7.52 -11.15 -6.42
CA PRO A 98 -8.02 -12.52 -6.42
C PRO A 98 -7.36 -13.34 -5.31
N GLU A 99 -7.98 -14.48 -4.99
CA GLU A 99 -7.60 -15.36 -3.87
C GLU A 99 -6.11 -15.76 -3.91
N GLU A 100 -5.59 -16.12 -5.08
CA GLU A 100 -4.22 -16.57 -5.26
C GLU A 100 -3.17 -15.47 -5.04
N LYS A 101 -3.57 -14.20 -5.16
CA LYS A 101 -2.71 -13.04 -4.93
C LYS A 101 -2.83 -12.49 -3.51
N ASP A 102 -3.83 -12.90 -2.73
CA ASP A 102 -3.94 -12.54 -1.33
C ASP A 102 -3.25 -13.56 -0.40
N LYS A 103 -2.80 -13.09 0.77
CA LYS A 103 -2.18 -13.98 1.76
C LYS A 103 -3.18 -14.78 2.57
N GLU A 104 -4.35 -14.21 2.87
CA GLU A 104 -5.41 -14.91 3.60
C GLU A 104 -6.36 -15.64 2.65
N SER A 105 -6.01 -15.73 1.36
CA SER A 105 -6.87 -16.31 0.32
C SER A 105 -8.26 -15.67 0.29
N PHE A 106 -8.33 -14.37 0.60
CA PHE A 106 -9.59 -13.63 0.64
C PHE A 106 -9.71 -12.74 -0.60
N PRO A 107 -10.54 -13.11 -1.60
CA PRO A 107 -10.74 -12.28 -2.77
C PRO A 107 -11.54 -11.02 -2.40
N HIS A 108 -11.04 -9.84 -2.73
CA HIS A 108 -11.66 -8.58 -2.30
C HIS A 108 -11.37 -7.40 -3.22
N TRP A 109 -12.23 -6.39 -3.11
CA TRP A 109 -12.09 -5.11 -3.81
C TRP A 109 -11.35 -4.08 -2.96
N VAL A 110 -10.34 -3.45 -3.54
CA VAL A 110 -9.55 -2.38 -2.93
C VAL A 110 -9.80 -1.06 -3.67
N PRO A 111 -10.37 -0.04 -2.99
CA PRO A 111 -10.59 1.27 -3.60
C PRO A 111 -9.26 1.99 -3.82
N LEU A 112 -9.08 2.60 -4.99
CA LEU A 112 -7.91 3.43 -5.29
C LEU A 112 -8.26 4.90 -5.13
N HIS A 113 -7.60 5.55 -4.17
CA HIS A 113 -7.72 7.00 -3.96
C HIS A 113 -7.28 7.77 -5.23
N PRO A 114 -7.91 8.91 -5.59
CA PRO A 114 -7.51 9.70 -6.76
C PRO A 114 -6.01 10.04 -6.81
N VAL A 115 -5.41 10.39 -5.67
CA VAL A 115 -3.95 10.62 -5.55
C VAL A 115 -3.15 9.37 -5.93
N VAL A 116 -3.59 8.17 -5.52
CA VAL A 116 -2.91 6.93 -5.90
C VAL A 116 -3.04 6.69 -7.41
N VAL A 117 -4.23 6.94 -7.95
CA VAL A 117 -4.51 6.82 -9.40
C VAL A 117 -3.59 7.73 -10.22
N GLU A 118 -3.47 8.99 -9.83
CA GLU A 118 -2.59 9.97 -10.50
C GLU A 118 -1.15 9.50 -10.57
N TRP A 119 -0.61 8.97 -9.47
CA TRP A 119 0.78 8.52 -9.41
C TRP A 119 1.02 7.16 -10.07
N ILE A 120 0.04 6.26 -10.11
CA ILE A 120 0.17 4.96 -10.78
C ILE A 120 0.06 5.08 -12.29
N LYS A 121 -0.78 5.97 -12.82
CA LYS A 121 -0.94 6.19 -14.28
C LYS A 121 0.39 6.23 -15.05
N PRO A 122 1.34 7.13 -14.72
CA PRO A 122 2.63 7.18 -15.42
C PRO A 122 3.51 5.95 -15.18
N VAL A 123 3.34 5.21 -14.06
CA VAL A 123 4.05 3.93 -13.87
C VAL A 123 3.61 2.92 -14.93
N ILE A 124 2.31 2.84 -15.21
CA ILE A 124 1.74 1.91 -16.19
C ILE A 124 2.08 2.36 -17.62
N GLU A 125 1.87 3.64 -17.93
CA GLU A 125 2.09 4.22 -19.26
C GLU A 125 3.56 4.07 -19.72
N PHE A 126 4.49 4.37 -18.82
CA PHE A 126 5.93 4.35 -19.13
C PHE A 126 6.62 3.03 -18.77
N ARG A 127 5.86 1.93 -18.57
CA ARG A 127 6.42 0.60 -18.27
C ARG A 127 7.38 0.08 -19.33
N HIS A 128 7.22 0.53 -20.57
CA HIS A 128 8.08 0.20 -21.70
C HIS A 128 9.53 0.66 -21.49
N LEU A 129 9.77 1.74 -20.72
CA LEU A 129 11.11 2.24 -20.39
C LEU A 129 11.96 1.24 -19.60
N ILE A 130 11.31 0.29 -18.92
CA ILE A 130 11.98 -0.78 -18.17
C ILE A 130 11.74 -2.16 -18.79
N ASN A 131 11.23 -2.22 -20.02
CA ASN A 131 10.87 -3.46 -20.73
C ASN A 131 9.96 -4.38 -19.90
N ALA A 132 9.08 -3.81 -19.07
CA ALA A 132 8.19 -4.60 -18.22
C ALA A 132 7.00 -5.16 -19.01
N LYS A 133 6.75 -6.46 -18.85
CA LYS A 133 5.56 -7.15 -19.38
C LYS A 133 4.38 -7.02 -18.42
N ASP A 134 3.18 -7.26 -18.93
CA ASP A 134 1.91 -7.14 -18.19
C ASP A 134 1.83 -8.04 -16.95
N SER A 135 2.41 -9.23 -17.02
CA SER A 135 2.41 -10.22 -15.94
C SER A 135 3.47 -9.98 -14.87
N VAL A 136 4.36 -9.00 -15.06
CA VAL A 136 5.42 -8.70 -14.08
C VAL A 136 4.83 -7.90 -12.92
N PRO A 137 5.25 -8.18 -11.67
CA PRO A 137 4.87 -7.36 -10.53
C PRO A 137 5.24 -5.88 -10.72
N VAL A 138 4.28 -4.98 -10.47
CA VAL A 138 4.53 -3.52 -10.56
C VAL A 138 5.44 -3.08 -9.42
N PHE A 139 5.17 -3.60 -8.22
CA PHE A 139 5.81 -3.15 -6.99
C PHE A 139 6.50 -4.29 -6.23
N PRO A 140 7.65 -4.78 -6.71
CA PRO A 140 8.41 -5.80 -5.99
C PRO A 140 8.79 -5.33 -4.58
N TYR A 141 8.59 -6.19 -3.57
CA TYR A 141 8.84 -5.88 -2.16
C TYR A 141 10.27 -5.41 -1.90
N ASN A 142 11.24 -6.14 -2.44
CA ASN A 142 12.66 -5.81 -2.24
C ASN A 142 13.03 -4.45 -2.83
N SER A 143 12.33 -4.01 -3.88
CA SER A 143 12.61 -2.73 -4.53
C SER A 143 12.36 -1.56 -3.58
N LEU A 144 11.20 -1.48 -2.95
CA LEU A 144 10.93 -0.42 -1.97
C LEU A 144 11.76 -0.61 -0.68
N ARG A 145 11.96 -1.86 -0.23
CA ARG A 145 12.74 -2.15 0.97
C ARG A 145 14.17 -1.60 0.88
N ILE A 146 14.86 -1.78 -0.25
CA ILE A 146 16.22 -1.27 -0.46
C ILE A 146 16.22 0.26 -0.39
N VAL A 147 15.30 0.92 -1.08
CA VAL A 147 15.19 2.39 -1.06
C VAL A 147 14.98 2.93 0.36
N LEU A 148 14.12 2.29 1.17
CA LEU A 148 13.91 2.72 2.55
C LEU A 148 15.11 2.46 3.46
N ILE A 149 15.92 1.44 3.18
CA ILE A 149 17.19 1.19 3.89
C ILE A 149 18.18 2.31 3.57
N ASP A 150 18.32 2.67 2.29
CA ASP A 150 19.27 3.68 1.84
C ASP A 150 18.92 5.09 2.31
N LEU A 151 17.62 5.41 2.37
CA LEU A 151 17.15 6.70 2.87
C LEU A 151 17.27 6.84 4.40
N ASP A 152 17.33 5.72 5.15
CA ASP A 152 17.36 5.65 6.62
C ASP A 152 16.39 6.60 7.36
N ILE A 153 15.19 6.80 6.80
CA ILE A 153 14.19 7.69 7.40
C ILE A 153 13.60 7.01 8.64
N LYS A 154 13.62 7.74 9.75
CA LYS A 154 13.11 7.29 11.05
C LYS A 154 11.74 7.90 11.32
N ALA A 155 10.84 7.11 11.88
CA ALA A 155 9.52 7.56 12.31
C ALA A 155 9.67 8.63 13.40
N HIS A 156 9.00 9.75 13.22
CA HIS A 156 9.12 10.97 14.01
C HIS A 156 8.95 10.71 15.52
N HIS A 157 7.99 9.86 15.89
CA HIS A 157 7.65 9.63 17.29
C HIS A 157 8.50 8.56 17.98
N THR A 158 9.03 7.59 17.24
CA THR A 158 9.68 6.42 17.84
C THR A 158 11.15 6.29 17.52
N GLY A 159 11.68 7.07 16.57
CA GLY A 159 13.05 6.95 16.09
C GLY A 159 13.34 5.64 15.35
N MET A 160 12.33 4.79 15.12
CA MET A 160 12.50 3.52 14.43
C MET A 160 12.57 3.74 12.93
N ARG A 161 13.52 3.08 12.24
CA ARG A 161 13.61 3.13 10.78
C ARG A 161 12.32 2.62 10.12
N ILE A 162 11.83 3.34 9.13
CA ILE A 162 10.62 2.98 8.39
C ILE A 162 10.89 1.76 7.49
N GLN A 163 9.91 0.86 7.42
CA GLN A 163 9.94 -0.36 6.61
C GLN A 163 8.63 -0.47 5.82
N PRO A 164 8.56 -1.24 4.72
CA PRO A 164 7.34 -1.32 3.92
C PRO A 164 6.11 -1.76 4.73
N SER A 165 6.27 -2.67 5.69
CA SER A 165 5.18 -3.14 6.56
C SER A 165 4.57 -2.04 7.44
N HIS A 166 5.31 -0.95 7.70
CA HIS A 166 4.85 0.17 8.50
C HIS A 166 3.76 0.99 7.78
N PHE A 167 3.70 0.98 6.44
CA PHE A 167 2.60 1.64 5.71
C PHE A 167 1.25 0.96 5.92
N ARG A 168 1.24 -0.38 6.05
CA ARG A 168 0.05 -1.11 6.49
C ARG A 168 -0.40 -0.68 7.89
N LYS A 169 0.55 -0.49 8.80
CA LYS A 169 0.26 0.01 10.15
C LYS A 169 -0.25 1.45 10.14
N PHE A 170 0.33 2.31 9.29
CA PHE A 170 -0.15 3.66 9.06
C PHE A 170 -1.61 3.68 8.61
N PHE A 171 -1.98 2.90 7.59
CA PHE A 171 -3.36 2.81 7.12
C PHE A 171 -4.32 2.38 8.24
N GLU A 172 -3.94 1.35 9.00
CA GLU A 172 -4.72 0.88 10.16
C GLU A 172 -4.89 1.99 11.22
N GLN A 173 -3.81 2.70 11.56
CA GLN A 173 -3.81 3.79 12.54
C GLN A 173 -4.64 5.00 12.06
N MET A 174 -4.57 5.34 10.77
CA MET A 174 -5.39 6.38 10.16
C MET A 174 -6.87 6.02 10.21
N CYS A 175 -7.23 4.79 9.80
CA CYS A 175 -8.59 4.29 9.88
C CYS A 175 -9.15 4.35 11.31
N ASN A 176 -8.37 3.90 12.31
CA ASN A 176 -8.85 3.74 13.67
C ASN A 176 -8.90 5.04 14.47
N ASN A 177 -7.87 5.87 14.33
CA ASN A 177 -7.61 6.95 15.28
C ASN A 177 -7.84 8.35 14.70
N VAL A 178 -7.91 8.47 13.37
CA VAL A 178 -8.00 9.78 12.69
C VAL A 178 -9.30 9.88 11.91
N LEU A 179 -9.55 8.91 11.03
CA LEU A 179 -10.67 8.94 10.10
C LEU A 179 -11.94 8.28 10.66
N MET A 180 -11.80 7.51 11.75
CA MET A 180 -12.92 6.77 12.37
C MET A 180 -13.68 5.95 11.31
N VAL A 181 -12.92 5.15 10.54
CA VAL A 181 -13.44 4.24 9.51
C VAL A 181 -14.10 3.05 10.21
N HIS A 182 -15.22 2.58 9.67
CA HIS A 182 -15.89 1.38 10.19
C HIS A 182 -14.90 0.19 10.19
N PRO A 183 -14.73 -0.54 11.30
CA PRO A 183 -13.77 -1.65 11.40
C PRO A 183 -13.94 -2.69 10.30
N GLY A 184 -15.18 -3.07 9.97
CA GLY A 184 -15.47 -3.98 8.86
C GLY A 184 -14.98 -3.50 7.49
N LEU A 185 -15.11 -2.20 7.16
CA LEU A 185 -14.61 -1.66 5.89
C LEU A 185 -13.09 -1.69 5.85
N ARG A 186 -12.44 -1.28 6.95
CA ARG A 186 -10.98 -1.33 7.09
C ARG A 186 -10.47 -2.77 6.92
N ASP A 187 -11.06 -3.70 7.65
CA ASP A 187 -10.65 -5.10 7.66
C ASP A 187 -10.93 -5.79 6.32
N TYR A 188 -12.04 -5.46 5.64
CA TYR A 188 -12.30 -5.91 4.27
C TYR A 188 -11.24 -5.43 3.29
N ILE A 189 -10.96 -4.11 3.24
CA ILE A 189 -9.93 -3.54 2.34
C ILE A 189 -8.56 -4.18 2.59
N MET A 190 -8.24 -4.45 3.85
CA MET A 190 -6.94 -4.98 4.25
C MET A 190 -6.83 -6.51 4.16
N ALA A 191 -7.89 -7.24 3.80
CA ALA A 191 -8.00 -8.70 4.01
C ALA A 191 -7.51 -9.11 5.40
N HIS A 192 -8.11 -8.51 6.44
CA HIS A 192 -7.77 -8.72 7.83
C HIS A 192 -8.98 -9.26 8.58
N ASN A 193 -8.79 -10.14 9.57
CA ASN A 193 -9.90 -10.75 10.33
C ASN A 193 -11.04 -11.27 9.43
N THR A 194 -10.70 -11.93 8.33
CA THR A 194 -11.63 -12.28 7.23
C THR A 194 -12.75 -13.22 7.66
N GLY A 195 -12.57 -13.98 8.74
CA GLY A 195 -13.62 -14.80 9.35
C GLY A 195 -14.61 -14.07 10.26
N SER A 196 -14.53 -12.73 10.37
CA SER A 196 -15.45 -11.95 11.20
C SER A 196 -16.74 -11.61 10.45
N LEU A 197 -17.86 -11.54 11.18
CA LEU A 197 -19.16 -11.13 10.63
C LEU A 197 -19.09 -9.72 9.99
N ASP A 198 -18.28 -8.84 10.58
CA ASP A 198 -18.08 -7.49 10.07
C ASP A 198 -17.49 -7.49 8.66
N VAL A 199 -16.54 -8.38 8.34
CA VAL A 199 -15.95 -8.50 7.00
C VAL A 199 -16.92 -9.18 6.04
N GLN A 200 -17.57 -10.27 6.48
CA GLN A 200 -18.54 -11.00 5.67
C GLN A 200 -19.73 -10.14 5.22
N SER A 201 -20.09 -9.11 6.01
CA SER A 201 -21.12 -8.13 5.62
C SER A 201 -20.78 -7.32 4.35
N TYR A 202 -19.52 -7.36 3.88
CA TYR A 202 -19.07 -6.70 2.66
C TYR A 202 -19.06 -7.63 1.44
N ASP A 203 -19.23 -8.94 1.60
CA ASP A 203 -19.24 -9.90 0.49
C ASP A 203 -20.42 -9.66 -0.47
N GLY A 204 -21.52 -9.10 0.04
CA GLY A 204 -22.71 -8.71 -0.75
C GLY A 204 -22.73 -7.26 -1.23
N LYS A 205 -21.74 -6.43 -0.90
CA LYS A 205 -21.73 -5.00 -1.28
C LYS A 205 -21.18 -4.80 -2.68
N LEU A 206 -21.73 -3.81 -3.39
CA LEU A 206 -21.19 -3.41 -4.69
C LEU A 206 -19.83 -2.72 -4.52
N PRO A 207 -18.88 -2.91 -5.46
CA PRO A 207 -17.60 -2.21 -5.43
C PRO A 207 -17.73 -0.69 -5.34
N SER A 208 -18.77 -0.11 -5.98
CA SER A 208 -19.07 1.31 -5.91
C SER A 208 -19.52 1.78 -4.52
N GLU A 209 -20.23 0.95 -3.76
CA GLU A 209 -20.65 1.25 -2.38
C GLU A 209 -19.45 1.20 -1.43
N ILE A 210 -18.54 0.26 -1.64
CA ILE A 210 -17.27 0.16 -0.91
C ILE A 210 -16.42 1.41 -1.19
N TYR A 211 -16.30 1.79 -2.47
CA TYR A 211 -15.59 3.00 -2.88
C TYR A 211 -16.17 4.26 -2.24
N ARG A 212 -17.51 4.41 -2.24
CA ARG A 212 -18.18 5.56 -1.64
C ARG A 212 -17.88 5.66 -0.15
N GLN A 213 -18.05 4.58 0.62
CA GLN A 213 -17.75 4.57 2.06
C GLN A 213 -16.27 4.87 2.33
N TYR A 214 -15.37 4.38 1.47
CA TYR A 214 -13.95 4.72 1.54
C TYR A 214 -13.72 6.22 1.32
N MET A 215 -14.29 6.79 0.25
CA MET A 215 -14.09 8.20 -0.12
C MET A 215 -14.73 9.18 0.86
N GLU A 216 -15.82 8.81 1.54
CA GLU A 216 -16.39 9.59 2.64
C GLU A 216 -15.38 9.86 3.77
N LYS A 217 -14.43 8.93 3.96
CA LYS A 217 -13.41 9.00 5.00
C LYS A 217 -12.07 9.48 4.48
N TRP A 218 -11.60 8.90 3.38
CA TRP A 218 -10.27 9.15 2.82
C TRP A 218 -10.22 10.29 1.81
N GLY A 219 -11.35 10.72 1.23
CA GLY A 219 -11.35 11.59 0.05
C GLY A 219 -10.74 12.98 0.24
N LYS A 220 -10.60 13.45 1.48
CA LYS A 220 -9.94 14.73 1.82
C LYS A 220 -8.47 14.56 2.22
N VAL A 221 -7.97 13.33 2.31
CA VAL A 221 -6.59 13.04 2.73
C VAL A 221 -5.66 13.26 1.54
N ASN A 222 -4.63 14.08 1.75
CA ASN A 222 -3.54 14.23 0.80
C ASN A 222 -2.20 13.98 1.51
N LEU A 223 -1.53 12.90 1.15
CA LEU A 223 -0.21 12.52 1.66
C LEU A 223 0.94 13.03 0.80
N VAL A 224 0.66 13.69 -0.34
CA VAL A 224 1.70 14.27 -1.19
C VAL A 224 2.17 15.59 -0.57
N PRO A 225 3.44 15.70 -0.16
CA PRO A 225 3.92 16.89 0.51
C PRO A 225 4.02 18.09 -0.43
N PRO A 226 3.94 19.33 0.10
CA PRO A 226 4.24 20.54 -0.66
C PRO A 226 5.64 20.44 -1.31
N GLY A 227 5.73 20.80 -2.59
CA GLY A 227 6.98 20.80 -3.38
C GLY A 227 7.28 19.50 -4.13
N VAL A 228 6.57 18.40 -3.83
CA VAL A 228 6.60 17.17 -4.62
C VAL A 228 5.62 17.33 -5.77
N LYS A 229 6.14 17.47 -7.00
CA LYS A 229 5.33 17.73 -8.19
C LYS A 229 5.46 16.57 -9.18
N LEU A 230 4.36 15.87 -9.43
CA LEU A 230 4.33 14.75 -10.37
C LEU A 230 4.63 15.22 -11.79
N GLU A 231 4.07 16.37 -12.18
CA GLU A 231 4.18 16.95 -13.52
C GLU A 231 5.65 17.21 -13.89
N LYS A 232 6.45 17.65 -12.91
CA LYS A 232 7.89 17.86 -13.09
C LYS A 232 8.65 16.56 -13.34
N LEU A 233 8.21 15.44 -12.76
CA LEU A 233 8.83 14.15 -13.02
C LEU A 233 8.37 13.61 -14.38
N VAL A 234 7.08 13.72 -14.70
CA VAL A 234 6.52 13.28 -15.98
C VAL A 234 7.15 14.04 -17.15
N SER A 235 7.42 15.34 -17.01
CA SER A 235 8.11 16.13 -18.06
C SER A 235 9.56 15.68 -18.33
N MET A 236 10.13 14.81 -17.51
CA MET A 236 11.45 14.21 -17.72
C MET A 236 11.38 12.82 -18.38
N LEU A 237 10.18 12.28 -18.60
CA LEU A 237 9.97 11.02 -19.30
C LEU A 237 9.89 11.28 -20.81
N PRO A 238 10.50 10.42 -21.65
CA PRO A 238 10.41 10.55 -23.09
C PRO A 238 8.95 10.34 -23.51
N HIS A 239 8.37 11.27 -24.24
CA HIS A 239 7.01 11.13 -24.73
C HIS A 239 7.05 10.20 -25.95
N THR A 240 6.07 9.30 -26.08
CA THR A 240 5.94 8.47 -27.29
C THR A 240 5.56 9.36 -28.46
N GLY A 241 6.54 9.86 -29.20
CA GLY A 241 6.34 10.86 -30.25
C GLY A 241 7.61 11.56 -30.76
N ASP A 242 8.76 11.42 -30.09
CA ASP A 242 10.07 11.86 -30.58
C ASP A 242 10.89 10.71 -31.18
#